data_AF-A0A7V2MVQ8-F1
#
_entry.id   AF-A0A7V2MVQ8-F1
#
_cell.length_a   1.000
_cell.length_b   1.000
_cell.length_c   1.000
_cell.angle_alpha   90.00
_cell.angle_beta   90.00
_cell.angle_gamma   90.00
#
_symmetry.space_group_name_H-M   'P 1'
#
loop_
_entity.id
_entity.type
_entity.pdbx_description
1 polymer ?
#
loop_
_entity_poly.entity_id
_entity_poly.type
_entity_poly.pdbx_seq_one_letter_code
_entity_poly.pdbx_strand_id
1 'polypeptide(L)'
;MATRPAALARWRRQAIRRIVACRRATLALVAEIPARELLRPRTLDRWSVKDVLAHLLGCDEETVRRFRLIARGRADRIHWFHDMADADRFNARAVARGRRLGLAALLRRMARARAALVAWLARLPLAALDDPAHRYPVRAWLPAPGWTHEQAHVREIRAWWRRQRAGRRPPGRVPVARREGRAARPGRPGRPR
;
A
#
# COMPACT_ATOMS: atom_id res chain seq x y z
N MET A 1 -1.16 33.12 17.44
CA MET A 1 -2.04 31.98 17.07
C MET A 1 -2.41 32.09 15.59
N ALA A 2 -2.50 30.99 14.82
CA ALA A 2 -2.85 31.06 13.39
C ALA A 2 -4.37 31.18 13.19
N THR A 3 -4.81 32.00 12.22
CA THR A 3 -6.22 32.11 11.84
C THR A 3 -6.75 30.79 11.25
N ARG A 4 -8.07 30.54 11.35
CA ARG A 4 -8.70 29.31 10.84
C ARG A 4 -8.39 29.06 9.35
N PRO A 5 -8.48 30.05 8.42
CA PRO A 5 -8.09 29.86 7.03
C PRO A 5 -6.61 29.44 6.85
N ALA A 6 -5.70 30.05 7.62
CA ALA A 6 -4.27 29.70 7.58
C ALA A 6 -4.01 28.27 8.08
N ALA A 7 -4.73 27.82 9.12
CA ALA A 7 -4.65 26.46 9.62
C ALA A 7 -5.15 25.44 8.58
N LEU A 8 -6.27 25.72 7.91
CA LEU A 8 -6.82 24.87 6.84
C LEU A 8 -5.87 24.75 5.64
N ALA A 9 -5.27 25.87 5.23
CA ALA A 9 -4.30 25.88 4.13
C ALA A 9 -3.05 25.04 4.48
N ARG A 10 -2.57 25.15 5.73
CA ARG A 10 -1.45 24.34 6.23
C ARG A 10 -1.80 22.86 6.26
N TRP A 11 -2.98 22.51 6.76
CA TRP A 11 -3.47 21.14 6.78
C TRP A 11 -3.56 20.57 5.36
N ARG A 12 -4.11 21.31 4.40
CA ARG A 12 -4.18 20.89 2.99
C ARG A 12 -2.79 20.57 2.42
N ARG A 13 -1.83 21.48 2.61
CA ARG A 13 -0.44 21.24 2.16
C ARG A 13 0.15 19.98 2.79
N GLN A 14 -0.09 19.74 4.07
CA GLN A 14 0.38 18.54 4.75
C GLN A 14 -0.32 17.26 4.25
N ALA A 15 -1.63 17.30 4.04
CA ALA A 15 -2.41 16.20 3.49
C ALA A 15 -1.91 15.83 2.09
N ILE A 16 -1.71 16.81 1.19
CA ILE A 16 -1.13 16.58 -0.14
C ILE A 16 0.23 15.91 -0.04
N ARG A 17 1.13 16.40 0.84
CA ARG A 17 2.44 15.77 1.05
C ARG A 17 2.33 14.31 1.49
N ARG A 18 1.43 14.01 2.44
CA ARG A 18 1.20 12.64 2.93
C ARG A 18 0.67 11.72 1.82
N ILE A 19 -0.30 12.20 1.05
CA ILE A 19 -0.89 11.50 -0.10
C ILE A 19 0.19 11.16 -1.14
N VAL A 20 1.03 12.14 -1.51
CA VAL A 20 2.10 11.92 -2.49
C VAL A 20 3.16 10.96 -1.95
N ALA A 21 3.63 11.18 -0.72
CA ALA A 21 4.65 10.34 -0.08
C ALA A 21 4.17 8.88 0.06
N CYS A 22 2.91 8.67 0.41
CA CYS A 22 2.33 7.34 0.54
C CYS A 22 2.38 6.58 -0.80
N ARG A 23 1.91 7.17 -1.91
CA ARG A 23 1.96 6.50 -3.22
C ARG A 23 3.38 6.22 -3.67
N ARG A 24 4.32 7.15 -3.41
CA ARG A 24 5.75 6.92 -3.70
C ARG A 24 6.28 5.70 -2.94
N ALA A 25 5.96 5.55 -1.66
CA ALA A 25 6.36 4.40 -0.87
C ALA A 25 5.76 3.08 -1.40
N THR A 26 4.48 3.09 -1.79
CA THR A 26 3.82 1.95 -2.44
C THR A 26 4.54 1.55 -3.73
N LEU A 27 4.80 2.51 -4.62
CA LEU A 27 5.43 2.23 -5.91
C LEU A 27 6.88 1.76 -5.76
N ALA A 28 7.63 2.32 -4.81
CA ALA A 28 8.99 1.85 -4.50
C ALA A 28 8.98 0.38 -4.05
N LEU A 29 8.08 0.02 -3.12
CA LEU A 29 7.94 -1.38 -2.69
C LEU A 29 7.51 -2.30 -3.83
N VAL A 30 6.57 -1.87 -4.67
CA VAL A 30 6.10 -2.65 -5.83
C VAL A 30 7.24 -2.89 -6.84
N ALA A 31 8.13 -1.91 -7.03
CA ALA A 31 9.28 -2.06 -7.93
C ALA A 31 10.31 -3.10 -7.46
N GLU A 32 10.38 -3.37 -6.15
CA GLU A 32 11.27 -4.40 -5.58
C GLU A 32 10.72 -5.84 -5.71
N ILE A 33 9.45 -6.00 -6.06
CA ILE A 33 8.77 -7.29 -6.08
C ILE A 33 8.65 -7.77 -7.53
N PRO A 34 9.17 -8.97 -7.88
CA PRO A 34 9.04 -9.51 -9.23
C PRO A 34 7.57 -9.59 -9.67
N ALA A 35 7.29 -9.29 -10.94
CA ALA A 35 5.93 -9.23 -11.47
C ALA A 35 5.11 -10.50 -11.19
N ARG A 36 5.72 -11.69 -11.29
CA ARG A 36 5.07 -12.97 -10.97
C ARG A 36 4.59 -13.05 -9.51
N GLU A 37 5.30 -12.43 -8.57
CA GLU A 37 4.92 -12.39 -7.16
C GLU A 37 3.81 -11.38 -6.92
N LEU A 38 3.82 -10.24 -7.63
CA LEU A 38 2.73 -9.26 -7.57
C LEU A 38 1.39 -9.85 -8.03
N LEU A 39 1.44 -10.78 -8.98
CA LEU A 39 0.29 -11.47 -9.56
C LEU A 39 -0.13 -12.73 -8.79
N ARG A 40 0.69 -13.21 -7.85
CA ARG A 40 0.45 -14.47 -7.14
C ARG A 40 -0.84 -14.35 -6.31
N PRO A 41 -1.84 -15.22 -6.53
CA PRO A 41 -3.07 -15.20 -5.75
C PRO A 41 -2.79 -15.55 -4.28
N ARG A 42 -3.71 -15.15 -3.41
CA ARG A 42 -3.67 -15.45 -1.96
C ARG A 42 -2.36 -15.03 -1.27
N THR A 43 -1.89 -13.83 -1.60
CA THR A 43 -0.68 -13.23 -1.03
C THR A 43 -1.00 -12.48 0.26
N LEU A 44 -2.10 -11.73 0.24
CA LEU A 44 -2.68 -11.05 1.38
C LEU A 44 -4.12 -11.54 1.52
N ASP A 45 -4.30 -12.53 2.41
CA ASP A 45 -5.54 -13.30 2.55
C ASP A 45 -5.99 -13.88 1.19
N ARG A 46 -7.16 -13.48 0.67
CA ARG A 46 -7.69 -13.94 -0.63
C ARG A 46 -7.16 -13.15 -1.84
N TRP A 47 -6.39 -12.09 -1.62
CA TRP A 47 -5.96 -11.15 -2.67
C TRP A 47 -4.49 -11.33 -3.06
N SER A 48 -4.20 -11.08 -4.34
CA SER A 48 -2.83 -10.80 -4.80
C SER A 48 -2.40 -9.38 -4.41
N VAL A 49 -1.10 -9.05 -4.53
CA VAL A 49 -0.66 -7.65 -4.39
C VAL A 49 -1.32 -6.77 -5.46
N LYS A 50 -1.44 -7.26 -6.69
CA LYS A 50 -2.17 -6.55 -7.75
C LYS A 50 -3.63 -6.28 -7.38
N ASP A 51 -4.31 -7.21 -6.72
CA ASP A 51 -5.68 -7.00 -6.25
C ASP A 51 -5.74 -5.88 -5.20
N VAL A 52 -4.79 -5.85 -4.25
CA VAL A 52 -4.68 -4.74 -3.27
C VAL A 52 -4.45 -3.40 -3.98
N LEU A 53 -3.61 -3.36 -5.02
CA LEU A 53 -3.41 -2.14 -5.82
C LEU A 53 -4.69 -1.71 -6.56
N ALA A 54 -5.47 -2.66 -7.07
CA ALA A 54 -6.76 -2.40 -7.72
C ALA A 54 -7.82 -1.86 -6.73
N HIS A 55 -7.85 -2.41 -5.52
CA HIS A 55 -8.65 -1.89 -4.41
C HIS A 55 -8.27 -0.43 -4.09
N LEU A 56 -6.97 -0.15 -3.91
CA LEU A 56 -6.46 1.21 -3.63
C LEU A 56 -6.77 2.21 -4.75
N LEU A 57 -6.72 1.77 -6.02
CA LEU A 57 -7.19 2.58 -7.14
C LEU A 57 -8.67 2.96 -6.97
N GLY A 58 -9.51 2.01 -6.57
CA GLY A 58 -10.94 2.27 -6.31
C GLY A 58 -11.13 3.37 -5.26
N CYS A 59 -10.38 3.32 -4.16
CA CYS A 59 -10.41 4.35 -3.12
C CYS A 59 -10.01 5.75 -3.64
N ASP A 60 -8.96 5.83 -4.48
CA ASP A 60 -8.57 7.11 -5.11
C ASP A 60 -9.69 7.65 -6.02
N GLU A 61 -10.29 6.80 -6.85
CA GLU A 61 -11.36 7.18 -7.78
C GLU A 61 -12.62 7.65 -7.06
N GLU A 62 -13.03 6.96 -6.00
CA GLU A 62 -14.17 7.35 -5.18
C GLU A 62 -13.87 8.66 -4.42
N THR A 63 -12.65 8.86 -3.93
CA THR A 63 -12.25 10.13 -3.31
C THR A 63 -12.34 11.28 -4.30
N VAL A 64 -11.87 11.09 -5.54
CA VAL A 64 -12.01 12.09 -6.61
C VAL A 64 -13.48 12.36 -6.94
N ARG A 65 -14.33 11.33 -6.97
CA ARG A 65 -15.78 11.49 -7.17
C ARG A 65 -16.39 12.34 -6.06
N ARG A 66 -16.04 12.09 -4.79
CA ARG A 66 -16.50 12.89 -3.64
C ARG A 66 -16.07 14.35 -3.73
N PHE A 67 -14.81 14.62 -4.08
CA PHE A 67 -14.34 15.98 -4.29
C PHE A 67 -15.08 16.71 -5.40
N ARG A 68 -15.40 16.03 -6.50
CA ARG A 68 -16.20 16.61 -7.59
C ARG A 68 -17.62 16.97 -7.15
N LEU A 69 -18.23 16.14 -6.29
CA LEU A 69 -19.54 16.44 -5.72
C LEU A 69 -19.49 17.66 -4.80
N ILE A 70 -18.51 17.73 -3.90
CA ILE A 70 -18.29 18.88 -3.02
C ILE A 70 -18.07 20.15 -3.82
N ALA A 71 -17.20 20.12 -4.84
CA ALA A 71 -16.90 21.28 -5.68
C ALA A 71 -18.12 21.81 -6.46
N ARG A 72 -19.18 21.00 -6.63
CA ARG A 72 -20.43 21.36 -7.28
C ARG A 72 -21.54 21.74 -6.30
N GLY A 73 -21.24 21.83 -5.00
CA GLY A 73 -22.26 22.04 -3.96
C GLY A 73 -23.21 20.86 -3.79
N ARG A 74 -22.80 19.65 -4.18
CA ARG A 74 -23.62 18.41 -4.18
C ARG A 74 -23.11 17.37 -3.18
N ALA A 75 -22.60 17.84 -2.03
CA ALA A 75 -22.07 16.95 -0.99
C ALA A 75 -23.15 16.03 -0.38
N ASP A 76 -24.42 16.44 -0.46
CA ASP A 76 -25.62 15.64 -0.15
C ASP A 76 -25.69 14.33 -0.96
N ARG A 77 -25.10 14.30 -2.14
CA ARG A 77 -25.10 13.12 -3.04
C ARG A 77 -23.93 12.16 -2.81
N ILE A 78 -23.10 12.42 -1.79
CA ILE A 78 -22.04 11.47 -1.45
C ILE A 78 -22.66 10.25 -0.79
N HIS A 79 -22.45 9.10 -1.42
CA HIS A 79 -22.77 7.82 -0.82
C HIS A 79 -21.64 7.43 0.14
N TRP A 80 -22.00 7.34 1.43
CA TRP A 80 -21.12 6.87 2.49
C TRP A 80 -21.39 5.39 2.74
N PHE A 81 -20.34 4.62 3.02
CA PHE A 81 -20.51 3.23 3.42
C PHE A 81 -21.14 3.21 4.82
N HIS A 82 -22.23 2.46 4.97
CA HIS A 82 -22.97 2.39 6.24
C HIS A 82 -22.34 1.37 7.20
N ASP A 83 -21.76 0.32 6.65
CA ASP A 83 -21.11 -0.76 7.38
C ASP A 83 -19.89 -1.31 6.61
N MET A 84 -19.26 -2.33 7.19
CA MET A 84 -18.12 -3.01 6.56
C MET A 84 -18.53 -3.83 5.33
N ALA A 85 -19.77 -4.32 5.25
CA ALA A 85 -20.25 -5.08 4.11
C ALA A 85 -20.38 -4.19 2.86
N ASP A 86 -20.80 -2.93 3.01
CA ASP A 86 -20.79 -1.93 1.94
C ASP A 86 -19.38 -1.66 1.42
N ALA A 87 -18.43 -1.45 2.33
CA ALA A 87 -17.03 -1.24 1.99
C ALA A 87 -16.48 -2.46 1.25
N ASP A 88 -16.77 -3.68 1.72
CA ASP A 88 -16.35 -4.92 1.08
C ASP A 88 -16.94 -5.11 -0.30
N ARG A 89 -18.24 -4.81 -0.49
CA ARG A 89 -18.88 -4.84 -1.82
C ARG A 89 -18.22 -3.84 -2.76
N PHE A 90 -17.93 -2.62 -2.29
CA PHE A 90 -17.22 -1.62 -3.09
C PHE A 90 -15.81 -2.11 -3.48
N ASN A 91 -15.05 -2.63 -2.51
CA ASN A 91 -13.70 -3.12 -2.71
C ASN A 91 -13.68 -4.31 -3.68
N ALA A 92 -14.59 -5.27 -3.52
CA ALA A 92 -14.73 -6.42 -4.42
C ALA A 92 -15.00 -5.99 -5.87
N ARG A 93 -15.86 -4.99 -6.08
CA ARG A 93 -16.09 -4.41 -7.43
C ARG A 93 -14.83 -3.72 -7.98
N ALA A 94 -14.09 -2.98 -7.16
CA ALA A 94 -12.85 -2.34 -7.58
C ALA A 94 -11.80 -3.37 -8.00
N VAL A 95 -11.62 -4.43 -7.20
CA VAL A 95 -10.75 -5.57 -7.51
C VAL A 95 -11.18 -6.26 -8.80
N ALA A 96 -12.47 -6.58 -8.95
CA ALA A 96 -12.98 -7.23 -10.16
C ALA A 96 -12.72 -6.41 -11.44
N ARG A 97 -12.88 -5.07 -11.38
CA ARG A 97 -12.50 -4.18 -12.50
C ARG A 97 -11.00 -4.18 -12.75
N GLY A 98 -10.19 -4.08 -11.69
CA GLY A 98 -8.74 -4.05 -11.80
C GLY A 98 -8.11 -5.36 -12.29
N ARG A 99 -8.74 -6.51 -12.03
CA ARG A 99 -8.30 -7.81 -12.55
C ARG A 99 -8.31 -7.86 -14.08
N ARG A 100 -9.24 -7.15 -14.73
CA ARG A 100 -9.33 -7.01 -16.19
C ARG A 100 -8.19 -6.16 -16.79
N LEU A 101 -7.41 -5.45 -15.96
CA LEU A 101 -6.29 -4.65 -16.41
C LEU A 101 -4.97 -5.42 -16.29
N GLY A 102 -4.05 -5.26 -17.24
CA GLY A 102 -2.64 -5.63 -17.03
C GLY A 102 -2.00 -4.78 -15.93
N LEU A 103 -0.95 -5.29 -15.26
CA LEU A 103 -0.28 -4.59 -14.15
C LEU A 103 0.17 -3.17 -14.55
N ALA A 104 0.80 -3.01 -15.72
CA ALA A 104 1.24 -1.70 -16.21
C ALA A 104 0.06 -0.73 -16.43
N ALA A 105 -1.06 -1.21 -16.97
CA ALA A 105 -2.26 -0.39 -17.18
C ALA A 105 -2.89 0.04 -15.85
N LEU A 106 -2.92 -0.86 -14.86
CA LEU A 106 -3.36 -0.56 -13.50
C LEU A 106 -2.50 0.54 -12.87
N LEU A 107 -1.18 0.41 -12.91
CA LEU A 107 -0.25 1.40 -12.35
C LEU A 107 -0.37 2.77 -13.04
N ARG A 108 -0.51 2.81 -14.37
CA ARG A 108 -0.80 4.07 -15.09
C ARG A 108 -2.10 4.72 -14.64
N ARG A 109 -3.15 3.91 -14.44
CA ARG A 109 -4.46 4.41 -13.97
C ARG A 109 -4.38 4.92 -12.52
N MET A 110 -3.64 4.23 -11.65
CA MET A 110 -3.34 4.68 -10.29
C MET A 110 -2.60 6.02 -10.28
N ALA A 111 -1.62 6.22 -11.16
CA ALA A 111 -0.91 7.49 -11.27
C ALA A 111 -1.87 8.64 -11.63
N ARG A 112 -2.75 8.43 -12.62
CA ARG A 112 -3.77 9.41 -13.02
C ARG A 112 -4.76 9.71 -11.89
N ALA A 113 -5.26 8.69 -11.21
CA ALA A 113 -6.22 8.87 -10.12
C ALA A 113 -5.61 9.65 -8.95
N ARG A 114 -4.37 9.36 -8.56
CA ARG A 114 -3.63 10.09 -7.52
C ARG A 114 -3.35 11.53 -7.90
N ALA A 115 -2.94 11.78 -9.15
CA ALA A 115 -2.75 13.14 -9.66
C ALA A 115 -4.06 13.94 -9.62
N ALA A 116 -5.18 13.33 -10.04
CA ALA A 116 -6.50 13.95 -9.95
C ALA A 116 -6.89 14.24 -8.50
N LEU A 117 -6.66 13.31 -7.58
CA LEU A 117 -6.96 13.48 -6.14
C LEU A 117 -6.21 14.70 -5.57
N VAL A 118 -4.90 14.79 -5.83
CA VAL A 118 -4.08 15.94 -5.40
C VAL A 118 -4.59 17.25 -6.02
N ALA A 119 -4.86 17.25 -7.32
CA ALA A 119 -5.33 18.44 -8.03
C ALA A 119 -6.70 18.91 -7.53
N TRP A 120 -7.62 18.01 -7.21
CA TRP A 120 -8.92 18.35 -6.64
C TRP A 120 -8.77 18.90 -5.22
N LEU A 121 -8.01 18.23 -4.35
CA LEU A 121 -7.77 18.70 -2.99
C LEU A 121 -7.09 20.08 -2.95
N ALA A 122 -6.18 20.34 -3.87
CA ALA A 122 -5.52 21.64 -4.01
C ALA A 122 -6.51 22.77 -4.35
N ARG A 123 -7.51 22.48 -5.19
CA ARG A 123 -8.46 23.44 -5.75
C ARG A 123 -9.76 23.61 -4.97
N LEU A 124 -10.11 22.68 -4.08
CA LEU A 124 -11.30 22.84 -3.24
C LEU A 124 -11.25 24.19 -2.49
N PRO A 125 -12.39 24.87 -2.27
CA PRO A 125 -12.43 26.00 -1.35
C PRO A 125 -11.93 25.59 0.04
N LEU A 126 -11.21 26.47 0.74
CA LEU A 126 -10.73 26.15 2.10
C LEU A 126 -11.89 25.88 3.06
N ALA A 127 -12.98 26.64 2.95
CA ALA A 127 -14.19 26.45 3.74
C ALA A 127 -14.78 25.04 3.60
N ALA A 128 -14.76 24.47 2.39
CA ALA A 128 -15.25 23.11 2.11
C ALA A 128 -14.53 22.01 2.92
N LEU A 129 -13.33 22.29 3.45
CA LEU A 129 -12.56 21.30 4.22
C LEU A 129 -13.20 20.99 5.58
N ASP A 130 -13.87 21.98 6.18
CA ASP A 130 -14.54 21.93 7.49
C ASP A 130 -15.97 22.48 7.42
N ASP A 131 -16.61 22.34 6.26
CA ASP A 131 -17.98 22.83 6.06
C ASP A 131 -18.96 22.01 6.91
N PRO A 132 -19.68 22.63 7.88
CA PRO A 132 -20.62 21.92 8.73
C PRO A 132 -21.88 21.43 7.98
N ALA A 133 -22.15 21.94 6.77
CA ALA A 133 -23.25 21.43 5.94
C ALA A 133 -22.92 20.06 5.31
N HIS A 134 -21.64 19.67 5.27
CA HIS A 134 -21.26 18.32 4.87
C HIS A 134 -21.55 17.34 6.00
N ARG A 135 -22.17 16.18 5.67
CA ARG A 135 -22.36 15.08 6.65
C ARG A 135 -21.07 14.72 7.39
N TYR A 136 -19.94 14.74 6.68
CA TYR A 136 -18.61 14.57 7.28
C TYR A 136 -17.63 15.60 6.68
N PRO A 137 -16.91 16.38 7.51
CA PRO A 137 -15.85 17.28 7.05
C PRO A 137 -14.75 16.53 6.27
N VAL A 138 -14.20 17.13 5.22
CA VAL A 138 -13.09 16.54 4.44
C VAL A 138 -11.92 16.17 5.33
N ARG A 139 -11.63 16.99 6.34
CA ARG A 139 -10.55 16.73 7.29
C ARG A 139 -10.75 15.47 8.12
N ALA A 140 -12.00 15.08 8.37
CA ALA A 140 -12.33 13.91 9.17
C ALA A 140 -12.17 12.62 8.36
N TRP A 141 -12.69 12.57 7.12
CA TRP A 141 -12.74 11.33 6.35
C TRP A 141 -11.56 11.12 5.40
N LEU A 142 -10.92 12.18 4.88
CA LEU A 142 -9.85 12.05 3.88
C LEU A 142 -8.61 11.28 4.35
N PRO A 143 -8.16 11.33 5.62
CA PRO A 143 -6.99 10.56 6.05
C PRO A 143 -7.05 9.08 5.70
N ALA A 144 -8.21 8.44 5.88
CA ALA A 144 -8.43 7.03 5.61
C ALA A 144 -8.12 6.64 4.15
N PRO A 145 -8.89 7.07 3.14
CA PRO A 145 -8.61 6.73 1.75
C PRO A 145 -7.40 7.48 1.16
N GLY A 146 -6.96 8.58 1.79
CA GLY A 146 -5.88 9.42 1.28
C GLY A 146 -4.48 8.88 1.55
N TRP A 147 -4.22 8.36 2.76
CA TRP A 147 -2.89 7.82 3.08
C TRP A 147 -2.85 6.73 4.16
N THR A 148 -3.70 6.75 5.19
CA THR A 148 -3.52 5.80 6.30
C THR A 148 -3.86 4.37 5.88
N HIS A 149 -4.90 4.19 5.06
CA HIS A 149 -5.29 2.88 4.54
C HIS A 149 -4.22 2.28 3.61
N GLU A 150 -3.69 3.08 2.70
CA GLU A 150 -2.60 2.66 1.82
C GLU A 150 -1.31 2.37 2.61
N GLN A 151 -0.99 3.15 3.65
CA GLN A 151 0.15 2.88 4.54
C GLN A 151 0.03 1.54 5.26
N ALA A 152 -1.17 1.16 5.71
CA ALA A 152 -1.42 -0.13 6.34
C ALA A 152 -1.10 -1.27 5.36
N HIS A 153 -1.65 -1.22 4.15
CA HIS A 153 -1.35 -2.23 3.12
C HIS A 153 0.13 -2.26 2.71
N VAL A 154 0.81 -1.13 2.63
CA VAL A 154 2.26 -1.11 2.36
C VAL A 154 3.03 -1.87 3.44
N ARG A 155 2.64 -1.74 4.73
CA ARG A 155 3.26 -2.50 5.82
C ARG A 155 3.00 -4.00 5.69
N GLU A 156 1.78 -4.38 5.34
CA GLU A 156 1.38 -5.78 5.12
C GLU A 156 2.14 -6.42 3.95
N ILE A 157 2.17 -5.75 2.79
CA ILE A 157 2.91 -6.21 1.61
C ILE A 157 4.40 -6.34 1.94
N ARG A 158 4.97 -5.36 2.65
CA ARG A 158 6.38 -5.40 3.06
C ARG A 158 6.67 -6.56 4.02
N ALA A 159 5.79 -6.80 4.99
CA ALA A 159 5.93 -7.92 5.92
C ALA A 159 5.86 -9.26 5.18
N TRP A 160 4.89 -9.43 4.28
CA TRP A 160 4.81 -10.60 3.41
C TRP A 160 6.06 -10.79 2.56
N TRP A 161 6.52 -9.75 1.87
CA TRP A 161 7.66 -9.85 0.95
C TRP A 161 8.97 -10.22 1.67
N ARG A 162 9.18 -9.67 2.88
CA ARG A 162 10.32 -10.06 3.72
C ARG A 162 10.31 -11.54 4.08
N ARG A 163 9.15 -12.11 4.45
CA ARG A 163 9.00 -13.54 4.74
C ARG A 163 9.30 -14.40 3.51
N GLN A 164 8.78 -14.01 2.35
CA GLN A 164 9.04 -14.71 1.08
C GLN A 164 10.54 -14.72 0.71
N ARG A 165 11.25 -13.61 0.95
CA ARG A 165 12.70 -13.53 0.70
C ARG A 165 13.52 -14.36 1.69
N ALA A 166 13.12 -14.38 2.96
CA ALA A 166 13.79 -15.18 3.99
C ALA A 166 13.66 -16.69 3.71
N GLY A 167 12.46 -17.16 3.35
CA GLY A 167 12.23 -18.56 2.99
C GLY A 167 12.87 -19.02 1.67
N ARG A 168 13.37 -18.08 0.85
CA ARG A 168 14.11 -18.36 -0.40
C ARG A 168 15.62 -18.41 -0.21
N ARG A 169 16.13 -18.06 0.98
CA ARG A 169 17.55 -18.11 1.26
C ARG A 169 17.94 -19.61 1.37
N PRO A 170 18.91 -20.11 0.58
CA PRO A 170 19.38 -21.48 0.73
C PRO A 170 19.84 -21.70 2.18
N PRO A 171 19.65 -22.89 2.78
CA PRO A 171 20.29 -23.19 4.05
C PRO A 171 21.79 -22.94 3.88
N GLY A 172 22.34 -22.05 4.71
CA GLY A 172 23.74 -21.68 4.64
C GLY A 172 24.60 -22.93 4.68
N ARG A 173 25.60 -23.01 3.78
CA ARG A 173 26.68 -24.00 3.93
C ARG A 173 27.22 -23.86 5.34
N VAL A 174 27.03 -24.90 6.15
CA VAL A 174 27.69 -25.05 7.44
C VAL A 174 29.20 -24.93 7.15
N PRO A 175 29.96 -24.07 7.84
CA PRO A 175 31.41 -24.10 7.73
C PRO A 175 31.86 -25.49 8.17
N VAL A 176 32.40 -26.28 7.25
CA VAL A 176 33.07 -27.53 7.61
C VAL A 176 34.25 -27.13 8.49
N ALA A 177 34.10 -27.36 9.80
CA ALA A 177 35.21 -27.26 10.73
C ALA A 177 36.33 -28.16 10.22
N ARG A 178 37.50 -27.57 9.92
CA ARG A 178 38.72 -28.32 9.68
C ARG A 178 38.97 -29.18 10.92
N ARG A 179 38.80 -30.50 10.80
CA ARG A 179 39.31 -31.43 11.80
C ARG A 179 40.83 -31.38 11.74
N GLU A 180 41.42 -30.71 12.72
CA GLU A 180 42.84 -30.85 13.03
C GLU A 180 43.14 -32.31 13.36
N GLY A 181 44.19 -32.82 12.71
CA GLY A 181 44.62 -34.21 12.81
C GLY A 181 45.10 -34.53 14.21
N ARG A 182 44.42 -35.48 14.87
CA ARG A 182 44.92 -36.14 16.06
C ARG A 182 45.88 -37.25 15.62
N ALA A 183 47.17 -37.03 15.83
CA ALA A 183 48.19 -38.06 15.70
C ALA A 183 47.93 -39.17 16.73
N ALA A 184 47.81 -40.41 16.26
CA ALA A 184 47.92 -41.60 17.08
C ALA A 184 48.74 -42.65 16.31
N ARG A 185 49.85 -43.06 16.92
CA ARG A 185 50.84 -44.03 16.46
C ARG A 185 50.21 -45.40 16.12
N PRO A 186 50.77 -46.16 15.16
CA PRO A 186 50.69 -47.61 15.19
C PRO A 186 52.00 -48.23 15.73
N GLY A 187 51.83 -49.16 16.66
CA GLY A 187 52.87 -50.05 17.13
C GLY A 187 53.31 -51.06 16.06
N ARG A 188 54.54 -51.55 16.25
CA ARG A 188 55.27 -52.55 15.47
C ARG A 188 54.47 -53.82 15.16
N PRO A 189 54.89 -54.54 14.09
CA PRO A 189 55.11 -55.97 14.27
C PRO A 189 56.39 -56.52 13.60
N GLY A 190 56.93 -57.58 14.20
CA GLY A 190 57.81 -58.58 13.58
C GLY A 190 59.30 -58.45 13.93
N ARG A 191 60.07 -59.51 14.15
CA ARG A 191 59.85 -60.97 14.22
C ARG A 191 61.14 -61.59 14.84
N PRO A 192 61.11 -62.86 15.27
CA PRO A 192 62.22 -63.50 15.97
C PRO A 192 63.23 -64.15 15.01
N ARG A 193 64.51 -64.06 15.35
CA ARG A 193 65.51 -65.15 15.47
C ARG A 193 66.83 -64.54 15.93
#